data_AF-A0A497GDF8-F1
#
_entry.id   AF-A0A497GDF8-F1
#
_cell.length_a   1.000
_cell.length_b   1.000
_cell.length_c   1.000
_cell.angle_alpha   90.00
_cell.angle_beta   90.00
_cell.angle_gamma   90.00
#
_symmetry.space_group_name_H-M   'P 1'
#
loop_
_entity.id
_entity.type
_entity.pdbx_description
1 polymer ?
#
loop_
_entity_poly.entity_id
_entity_poly.type
_entity_poly.pdbx_seq_one_letter_code
_entity_poly.pdbx_strand_id
1 'polypeptide(L)'
;MDVLKFIGIRVPLIERPVNLSRVIVENAIRQGVEIEDDDVIVVTSKVLLKSLGLLIDTRSVRPSFRARIISRLTGKDPIETEIVLRHSKKVLFIVSTSFLSRFVERISRNVKDGFEALSKVRAIMFVRQIAAL
;
A
#
# COMPACT_ATOMS: atom_id res chain seq x y z
N MET A 1 -16.95 -34.85 -0.57
CA MET A 1 -16.26 -33.74 0.09
C MET A 1 -15.75 -32.85 -1.02
N ASP A 2 -16.20 -31.60 -1.07
CA ASP A 2 -15.71 -30.66 -2.07
C ASP A 2 -14.26 -30.28 -1.75
N VAL A 3 -13.38 -30.42 -2.74
CA VAL A 3 -11.95 -30.18 -2.59
C VAL A 3 -11.65 -28.75 -3.02
N LEU A 4 -11.26 -27.91 -2.07
CA LEU A 4 -10.77 -26.56 -2.37
C LEU A 4 -9.33 -26.62 -2.89
N LYS A 5 -9.07 -25.98 -4.03
CA LYS A 5 -7.73 -25.87 -4.64
C LYS A 5 -7.28 -24.41 -4.63
N PHE A 6 -6.00 -24.17 -4.35
CA PHE A 6 -5.37 -22.86 -4.47
C PHE A 6 -4.34 -22.90 -5.59
N ILE A 7 -4.54 -22.07 -6.61
CA ILE A 7 -3.67 -22.01 -7.78
C ILE A 7 -3.07 -20.61 -7.89
N GLY A 8 -1.75 -20.53 -7.88
CA GLY A 8 -1.04 -19.26 -8.05
C GLY A 8 -0.86 -18.93 -9.54
N ILE A 9 -1.40 -17.79 -9.98
CA ILE A 9 -1.18 -17.26 -11.33
C ILE A 9 -0.01 -16.26 -11.29
N ARG A 10 1.13 -16.62 -11.88
CA ARG A 10 2.24 -15.67 -12.02
C ARG A 10 1.92 -14.63 -13.09
N VAL A 11 2.04 -13.36 -12.75
CA VAL A 11 1.84 -12.21 -13.64
C VAL A 11 3.11 -11.36 -13.71
N PRO A 12 3.34 -10.59 -14.79
CA PRO A 12 4.48 -9.68 -14.87
C PRO A 12 4.40 -8.57 -13.82
N LEU A 13 5.52 -7.90 -13.57
CA LEU A 13 5.56 -6.70 -12.74
C LEU A 13 4.74 -5.58 -13.40
N ILE A 14 3.68 -5.13 -12.74
CA ILE A 14 2.87 -4.01 -13.21
C ILE A 14 3.50 -2.68 -12.77
N GLU A 15 3.91 -1.87 -13.74
CA GLU A 15 4.52 -0.55 -13.55
C GLU A 15 3.79 0.57 -14.30
N ARG A 16 2.77 0.22 -15.09
CA ARG A 16 1.98 1.15 -15.90
C ARG A 16 0.51 0.73 -15.87
N PRO A 17 -0.42 1.64 -16.23
CA PRO A 17 -1.82 1.27 -16.38
C PRO A 17 -1.99 0.10 -17.35
N VAL A 18 -2.73 -0.92 -16.95
CA VAL A 18 -3.03 -2.11 -17.78
C VAL A 18 -4.42 -2.64 -17.46
N ASN A 19 -5.01 -3.38 -18.39
CA ASN A 19 -6.20 -4.17 -18.10
C ASN A 19 -5.81 -5.40 -17.27
N LEU A 20 -6.08 -5.36 -15.96
CA LEU A 20 -5.66 -6.40 -15.03
C LEU A 20 -6.34 -7.76 -15.30
N SER A 21 -7.64 -7.76 -15.64
CA SER A 21 -8.34 -9.02 -15.91
C SER A 21 -7.76 -9.72 -17.13
N ARG A 22 -7.45 -8.97 -18.20
CA ARG A 22 -6.76 -9.50 -19.37
C ARG A 22 -5.39 -10.08 -19.02
N VAL A 23 -4.59 -9.38 -18.21
CA VAL A 23 -3.29 -9.88 -17.75
C VAL A 23 -3.44 -11.19 -16.97
N ILE A 24 -4.44 -11.30 -16.09
CA ILE A 24 -4.68 -12.53 -15.33
C ILE A 24 -5.05 -13.69 -16.26
N VAL A 25 -6.04 -13.50 -17.14
CA VAL A 25 -6.53 -14.54 -18.06
C VAL A 25 -5.42 -15.01 -19.00
N GLU A 26 -4.69 -14.10 -19.63
CA GLU A 26 -3.60 -14.47 -20.55
C GLU A 26 -2.49 -15.26 -19.84
N ASN A 27 -2.17 -14.92 -18.59
CA ASN A 27 -1.15 -15.64 -17.83
C ASN A 27 -1.66 -16.97 -17.26
N ALA A 28 -2.95 -17.11 -16.96
CA ALA A 28 -3.57 -18.38 -16.58
C ALA A 28 -3.47 -19.38 -17.74
N ILE A 29 -3.91 -18.97 -18.94
CA ILE A 29 -3.85 -19.79 -20.17
C ILE A 29 -2.41 -20.24 -20.45
N ARG A 30 -1.43 -19.32 -20.39
CA ARG A 30 0.00 -19.65 -20.60
C ARG A 30 0.57 -20.63 -19.58
N GLN A 31 -0.02 -20.70 -18.39
CA GLN A 31 0.40 -21.60 -17.32
C GLN A 31 -0.42 -22.89 -17.28
N GLY A 32 -1.31 -23.12 -18.25
CA GLY A 32 -2.19 -24.28 -18.28
C GLY A 32 -3.21 -24.29 -17.14
N VAL A 33 -3.57 -23.11 -16.63
CA VAL A 33 -4.61 -22.92 -15.61
C VAL A 33 -5.89 -22.52 -16.34
N GLU A 34 -6.89 -23.41 -16.30
CA GLU A 34 -8.25 -23.13 -16.75
C GLU A 34 -9.00 -22.45 -15.61
N ILE A 35 -9.70 -21.35 -15.93
CA ILE A 35 -10.57 -20.64 -15.00
C ILE A 35 -11.99 -21.05 -15.38
N GLU A 36 -12.71 -21.66 -14.45
CA GLU A 36 -14.05 -22.20 -14.67
C GLU A 36 -15.12 -21.28 -14.05
N ASP A 37 -16.39 -21.55 -14.38
CA ASP A 37 -17.50 -20.89 -13.69
C ASP A 37 -17.41 -21.19 -12.18
N ASP A 38 -17.83 -20.23 -11.37
CA ASP A 38 -17.77 -20.26 -9.90
C ASP A 38 -16.35 -20.15 -9.27
N ASP A 39 -15.29 -20.04 -10.07
CA ASP A 39 -13.94 -19.75 -9.55
C ASP A 39 -13.85 -18.34 -8.94
N VAL A 40 -13.05 -18.22 -7.87
CA VAL A 40 -12.78 -16.94 -7.20
C VAL A 40 -11.37 -16.44 -7.51
N ILE A 41 -11.29 -15.30 -8.19
CA ILE A 41 -10.02 -14.61 -8.45
C ILE A 41 -9.70 -13.67 -7.29
N VAL A 42 -8.64 -14.00 -6.55
CA VAL A 42 -8.13 -13.16 -5.46
C VAL A 42 -6.94 -12.33 -5.93
N VAL A 43 -7.05 -11.01 -5.83
CA VAL A 43 -5.96 -10.07 -6.13
C VAL A 43 -5.61 -9.23 -4.92
N THR A 44 -4.33 -8.88 -4.79
CA THR A 44 -3.91 -7.92 -3.76
C THR A 44 -4.18 -6.49 -4.24
N SER A 45 -4.55 -5.60 -3.34
CA SER A 45 -4.82 -4.19 -3.66
C SER A 45 -3.65 -3.51 -4.37
N LYS A 46 -2.39 -3.90 -4.07
CA LYS A 46 -1.21 -3.28 -4.68
C LYS A 46 -1.15 -3.49 -6.20
N VAL A 47 -1.51 -4.67 -6.70
CA VAL A 47 -1.51 -4.98 -8.14
C VAL A 47 -2.65 -4.22 -8.83
N LEU A 48 -3.83 -4.19 -8.21
CA LEU A 48 -4.98 -3.41 -8.69
C LEU A 48 -4.67 -1.91 -8.80
N LEU A 49 -4.12 -1.30 -7.74
CA LEU A 49 -3.79 0.12 -7.75
C LEU A 49 -2.73 0.46 -8.82
N LYS A 50 -1.78 -0.44 -9.07
CA LYS A 50 -0.78 -0.29 -10.14
C LYS A 50 -1.41 -0.36 -11.53
N SER A 51 -2.32 -1.30 -11.76
CA SER A 51 -3.00 -1.43 -13.06
C SER A 51 -3.94 -0.25 -13.35
N LEU A 52 -4.41 0.43 -12.31
CA LEU A 52 -5.20 1.67 -12.42
C LEU A 52 -4.34 2.93 -12.68
N GLY A 53 -3.00 2.80 -12.73
CA GLY A 53 -2.14 3.94 -13.01
C GLY A 53 -1.89 4.87 -11.83
N LEU A 54 -2.15 4.42 -10.59
CA LEU A 54 -2.05 5.25 -9.39
C LEU A 54 -0.61 5.36 -8.84
N LEU A 55 0.38 5.08 -9.67
CA LEU A 55 1.79 5.28 -9.32
C LEU A 55 2.14 6.77 -9.45
N ILE A 56 2.87 7.28 -8.47
CA ILE A 56 3.25 8.70 -8.38
C ILE A 56 4.76 8.80 -8.36
N ASP A 57 5.33 9.62 -9.26
CA ASP A 57 6.73 10.01 -9.16
C ASP A 57 6.89 11.04 -8.04
N THR A 58 7.56 10.65 -6.96
CA THR A 58 7.79 11.52 -5.79
C THR A 58 8.55 12.80 -6.15
N ARG A 59 9.38 12.79 -7.20
CA ARG A 59 10.12 13.97 -7.68
C ARG A 59 9.21 15.04 -8.29
N SER A 60 8.02 14.65 -8.75
CA SER A 60 7.01 15.56 -9.31
C SER A 60 6.13 16.21 -8.24
N VAL A 61 6.19 15.75 -6.99
CA VAL A 61 5.30 16.20 -5.92
C VAL A 61 5.88 17.43 -5.24
N ARG A 62 5.12 18.53 -5.24
CA ARG A 62 5.42 19.76 -4.50
C ARG A 62 4.58 19.82 -3.22
N PRO A 63 5.19 19.80 -2.02
CA PRO A 63 4.44 19.87 -0.77
C PRO A 63 3.67 21.18 -0.61
N SER A 64 2.37 21.09 -0.29
CA SER A 64 1.54 22.24 0.06
C SER A 64 1.99 22.90 1.37
N PHE A 65 1.48 24.11 1.64
CA PHE A 65 1.69 24.76 2.94
C PHE A 65 1.21 23.89 4.11
N ARG A 66 0.05 23.23 3.94
CA ARG A 66 -0.52 22.30 4.92
C ARG A 66 0.40 21.09 5.15
N ALA A 67 0.92 20.48 4.08
CA ALA A 67 1.86 19.36 4.19
C ALA A 67 3.16 19.77 4.92
N ARG A 68 3.70 20.96 4.62
CA ARG A 68 4.89 21.49 5.30
C ARG A 68 4.66 21.75 6.79
N ILE A 69 3.49 22.26 7.18
CA ILE A 69 3.15 22.42 8.60
C ILE A 69 3.11 21.06 9.30
N ILE A 70 2.39 20.08 8.74
CA ILE A 70 2.30 18.74 9.33
C ILE A 70 3.69 18.10 9.43
N SER A 71 4.52 18.21 8.39
CA SER A 71 5.89 17.73 8.39
C SER A 71 6.71 18.36 9.53
N ARG A 72 6.65 19.68 9.73
CA ARG A 72 7.34 20.36 10.84
C ARG A 72 6.88 19.88 12.21
N LEU A 73 5.59 19.64 12.39
CA LEU A 73 5.01 19.22 13.67
C LEU A 73 5.29 17.74 13.99
N THR A 74 5.47 16.89 12.97
CA THR A 74 5.47 15.42 13.12
C THR A 74 6.79 14.76 12.72
N GLY A 75 7.69 15.50 12.07
CA GLY A 75 8.91 14.97 11.46
C GLY A 75 8.69 14.11 10.23
N LYS A 76 7.44 13.91 9.75
CA LYS A 76 7.17 13.16 8.52
C LYS A 76 7.76 13.87 7.31
N ASP A 77 8.09 13.08 6.29
CA ASP A 77 8.50 13.61 5.00
C ASP A 77 7.36 14.46 4.40
N PRO A 78 7.63 15.69 3.94
CA PRO A 78 6.60 16.58 3.42
C PRO A 78 6.02 16.11 2.08
N ILE A 79 6.77 15.34 1.28
CA ILE A 79 6.28 14.76 0.01
C ILE A 79 5.32 13.60 0.30
N GLU A 80 5.68 12.68 1.19
CA GLU A 80 4.82 11.59 1.67
C GLU A 80 3.53 12.17 2.28
N THR A 81 3.67 13.19 3.12
CA THR A 81 2.53 13.88 3.73
C THR A 81 1.60 14.48 2.69
N GLU A 82 2.15 15.13 1.66
CA GLU A 82 1.38 15.68 0.54
C GLU A 82 0.63 14.58 -0.23
N ILE A 83 1.28 13.45 -0.51
CA ILE A 83 0.65 12.31 -1.19
C ILE A 83 -0.53 11.78 -0.36
N VAL A 84 -0.35 11.62 0.96
CA VAL A 84 -1.43 11.20 1.87
C VAL A 84 -2.59 12.19 1.84
N LEU A 85 -2.31 13.50 1.91
CA LEU A 85 -3.33 14.53 1.87
C LEU A 85 -4.13 14.52 0.56
N ARG A 86 -3.49 14.32 -0.60
CA ARG A 86 -4.16 14.27 -1.90
C ARG A 86 -5.15 13.10 -2.02
N HIS A 87 -4.90 11.99 -1.34
CA HIS A 87 -5.75 10.79 -1.39
C HIS A 87 -6.68 10.64 -0.17
N SER A 88 -6.78 11.70 0.64
CA SER A 88 -7.57 11.71 1.87
C SER A 88 -8.62 12.81 1.83
N LYS A 89 -9.86 12.49 2.21
CA LYS A 89 -10.90 13.48 2.46
C LYS A 89 -10.58 14.34 3.68
N LYS A 90 -10.04 13.71 4.73
CA LYS A 90 -9.79 14.38 6.01
C LYS A 90 -8.69 13.69 6.80
N VAL A 91 -7.79 14.46 7.41
CA VAL A 91 -6.91 13.97 8.48
C VAL A 91 -7.71 13.96 9.78
N LEU A 92 -7.79 12.79 10.43
CA LEU A 92 -8.50 12.60 11.68
C LEU A 92 -7.60 12.94 12.87
N PHE A 93 -6.41 12.34 12.93
CA PHE A 93 -5.38 12.65 13.91
C PHE A 93 -4.02 12.09 13.44
N ILE A 94 -2.94 12.50 14.12
CA ILE A 94 -1.58 12.06 13.83
C ILE A 94 -0.92 11.69 15.16
N VAL A 95 -0.23 10.55 15.20
CA VAL A 95 0.49 10.08 16.40
C VAL A 95 1.95 9.82 16.05
N SER A 96 2.87 10.34 16.87
CA SER A 96 4.29 9.98 16.79
C SER A 96 4.43 8.47 16.90
N THR A 97 5.38 7.84 16.22
CA THR A 97 5.66 6.41 16.45
C THR A 97 6.56 6.17 17.65
N SER A 98 7.20 7.21 18.19
CA SER A 98 8.15 7.07 19.30
C SER A 98 7.57 6.38 20.53
N PHE A 99 6.26 6.43 20.76
CA PHE A 99 5.60 5.70 21.85
C PHE A 99 5.65 4.17 21.68
N LEU A 100 5.91 3.66 20.47
CA LEU A 100 6.02 2.23 20.20
C LEU A 100 7.34 1.63 20.70
N SER A 101 8.36 2.46 20.96
CA SER A 101 9.69 2.01 21.41
C SER A 101 9.62 1.09 22.62
N ARG A 102 8.80 1.45 23.62
CA ARG A 102 8.55 0.67 24.85
C ARG A 102 7.83 -0.67 24.62
N PHE A 103 7.31 -0.90 23.41
CA PHE A 103 6.61 -2.14 23.06
C PHE A 103 7.41 -3.02 22.10
N VAL A 104 8.50 -2.51 21.48
CA VAL A 104 9.25 -3.23 20.45
C VAL A 104 9.71 -4.60 20.94
N GLU A 105 10.24 -4.69 22.16
CA GLU A 105 10.68 -5.96 22.77
C GLU A 105 9.55 -7.01 22.88
N ARG A 106 8.31 -6.55 23.06
CA ARG A 106 7.14 -7.44 23.22
C ARG A 106 6.54 -7.88 21.89
N ILE A 107 6.62 -7.03 20.85
CA ILE A 107 5.88 -7.24 19.60
C ILE A 107 6.76 -7.59 18.40
N SER A 108 8.09 -7.50 18.54
CA SER A 108 9.02 -7.84 17.46
C SER A 108 9.69 -9.19 17.71
N ARG A 109 9.77 -10.03 16.67
CA ARG A 109 10.60 -11.25 16.68
C ARG A 109 12.10 -10.92 16.72
N ASN A 110 12.49 -9.78 16.14
CA ASN A 110 13.86 -9.27 16.17
C ASN A 110 13.83 -7.82 16.68
N VAL A 111 14.35 -7.61 17.88
CA VAL A 111 14.32 -6.31 18.56
C VAL A 111 15.09 -5.24 17.78
N LYS A 112 16.26 -5.60 17.24
CA LYS A 112 17.12 -4.68 16.46
C LYS A 112 16.40 -4.19 15.21
N ASP A 113 15.85 -5.11 14.42
CA ASP A 113 15.10 -4.77 13.19
C ASP A 113 13.85 -3.95 13.52
N GLY A 114 13.21 -4.24 14.67
CA GLY A 114 12.05 -3.51 15.16
C GLY A 114 12.38 -2.03 15.45
N PHE A 115 13.48 -1.78 16.16
CA PHE A 115 13.96 -0.41 16.41
C PHE A 115 14.43 0.28 15.13
N GLU A 116 15.09 -0.44 14.22
CA GLU A 116 15.49 0.10 12.92
C GLU A 116 14.27 0.55 12.10
N ALA A 117 13.25 -0.30 11.99
CA ALA A 117 12.01 0.01 11.30
C ALA A 117 11.28 1.20 11.95
N LEU A 118 11.24 1.23 13.28
CA LEU A 118 10.63 2.32 14.04
C LEU A 118 11.32 3.67 13.77
N SER A 119 12.65 3.68 13.65
CA SER A 119 13.42 4.90 13.37
C SER A 119 13.08 5.54 12.01
N LYS A 120 12.62 4.74 11.05
CA LYS A 120 12.30 5.15 9.67
C LYS A 120 10.89 5.75 9.53
N VAL A 121 9.97 5.46 10.45
CA VAL A 121 8.58 5.94 10.41
C VAL A 121 8.38 6.92 11.54
N ARG A 122 8.29 8.23 11.28
CA ARG A 122 8.22 9.26 12.34
C ARG A 122 6.84 9.39 13.00
N ALA A 123 5.79 9.31 12.21
CA ALA A 123 4.42 9.40 12.69
C ALA A 123 3.44 8.64 11.79
N ILE A 124 2.35 8.16 12.39
CA ILE A 124 1.23 7.52 11.72
C ILE A 124 0.12 8.55 11.57
N MET A 125 -0.36 8.74 10.33
CA MET A 125 -1.49 9.61 10.03
C MET A 125 -2.75 8.77 9.89
N PHE A 126 -3.76 9.08 10.70
CA PHE A 126 -5.09 8.50 10.57
C PHE A 126 -5.94 9.40 9.71
N VAL A 127 -6.42 8.87 8.60
CA VAL A 127 -7.11 9.65 7.56
C VAL A 127 -8.39 8.96 7.14
N ARG A 128 -9.36 9.76 6.73
CA ARG A 128 -10.53 9.29 6.00
C ARG A 128 -10.18 9.27 4.53
N GLN A 129 -10.11 8.08 3.94
CA GLN A 129 -9.82 7.96 2.51
C GLN A 129 -10.93 8.60 1.67
N ILE A 130 -10.54 9.08 0.49
CA ILE A 130 -11.51 9.28 -0.58
C ILE A 130 -11.98 7.88 -0.96
N ALA A 131 -13.30 7.64 -0.98
CA ALA A 131 -13.82 6.37 -1.47
C ALA A 131 -13.30 6.20 -2.89
N ALA A 132 -12.37 5.26 -3.07
CA ALA A 132 -11.74 4.98 -4.34
C ALA A 132 -12.20 3.58 -4.73
N LEU A 133 -13.17 3.55 -5.64
CA LEU A 133 -13.79 2.40 -6.30
C LEU A 133 -14.39 1.34 -5.36
#